data_AF-A0A562QTW6-F1
#
_entry.id   AF-A0A562QTW6-F1
#
_cell.length_a   1.000
_cell.length_b   1.000
_cell.length_c   1.000
_cell.angle_alpha   90.00
_cell.angle_beta   90.00
_cell.angle_gamma   90.00
#
_symmetry.space_group_name_H-M   'P 1'
#
loop_
_entity.id
_entity.type
_entity.pdbx_description
1 polymer ?
#
loop_
_entity_poly.entity_id
_entity_poly.type
_entity_poly.pdbx_seq_one_letter_code
_entity_poly.pdbx_strand_id
1 'polypeptide(L)' 'MNENDALVLDLAIGSRFRVRSLGKHSKRLDGRTGRVVGFAQTKNALRVILDGHKHPQTLHRSYLEPLVETAS' A
#
# COMPACT_ATOMS: atom_id res chain seq x y z
N MET A 1 21.95 20.15 3.59
CA MET A 1 21.51 18.80 3.97
C MET A 1 20.12 18.99 4.55
N ASN A 2 19.07 18.67 3.79
CA ASN A 2 17.68 18.96 4.20
C ASN A 2 16.95 17.68 4.60
N GLU A 3 16.25 17.81 5.72
CA GLU A 3 15.88 16.81 6.71
C GLU A 3 14.61 16.03 6.34
N ASN A 4 14.54 15.49 5.13
CA ASN A 4 13.42 14.63 4.70
C ASN A 4 13.88 13.58 3.67
N ASP A 5 14.99 12.90 3.94
CA ASP A 5 15.21 11.52 3.46
C ASP A 5 14.25 10.55 4.20
N ALA A 6 12.97 10.93 4.31
CA ALA A 6 11.92 9.95 4.43
C ALA A 6 12.01 9.18 3.12
N LEU A 7 12.76 8.08 3.15
CA LEU A 7 12.77 7.05 2.14
C LEU A 7 11.36 6.99 1.62
N VAL A 8 11.13 7.53 0.41
CA VAL A 8 9.88 7.29 -0.30
C VAL A 8 9.95 5.80 -0.53
N LEU A 9 9.39 5.04 0.41
CA LEU A 9 9.36 3.60 0.39
C LEU A 9 8.47 3.29 -0.79
N ASP A 10 9.11 3.17 -1.95
CA ASP A 10 8.44 2.85 -3.17
C ASP A 10 7.70 1.53 -2.90
N LEU A 11 6.39 1.54 -3.15
CA LEU A 11 5.54 0.37 -2.95
C LEU A 11 5.85 -0.65 -4.06
N ALA A 12 6.99 -1.31 -3.92
CA ALA A 12 7.46 -2.41 -4.74
C ALA A 12 6.71 -3.70 -4.41
N ILE A 13 6.85 -4.71 -5.28
CA ILE A 13 6.31 -6.04 -5.03
C ILE A 13 6.98 -6.61 -3.76
N GLY A 14 6.17 -7.13 -2.84
CA GLY A 14 6.61 -7.62 -1.54
C GLY A 14 6.44 -6.62 -0.40
N SER A 15 6.38 -5.32 -0.70
CA SER A 15 6.24 -4.27 0.31
C SER A 15 4.95 -4.42 1.13
N ARG A 16 5.07 -4.22 2.44
CA ARG A 16 3.94 -4.13 3.36
C ARG A 16 3.32 -2.74 3.31
N PHE A 17 2.00 -2.69 3.45
CA PHE A 17 1.28 -1.43 3.49
C PHE A 17 0.12 -1.48 4.47
N ARG A 18 -0.35 -0.29 4.84
CA ARG A 18 -1.65 -0.04 5.46
C ARG A 18 -2.52 0.77 4.50
N VAL A 19 -3.80 0.46 4.44
CA VAL A 19 -4.75 1.25 3.68
C VAL A 19 -5.14 2.49 4.48
N ARG A 20 -4.99 3.66 3.86
CA ARG A 20 -5.57 4.91 4.34
C ARG A 20 -6.73 5.31 3.46
N SER A 21 -7.90 5.41 4.06
CA SER A 21 -9.12 5.86 3.39
C SER A 21 -9.06 7.36 3.09
N LEU A 22 -9.36 7.74 1.84
CA LEU A 22 -9.49 9.15 1.44
C LEU A 22 -10.96 9.57 1.24
N GLY A 23 -11.94 8.74 1.62
CA GLY A 23 -13.35 9.09 1.45
C GLY A 23 -14.35 8.02 1.91
N LYS A 24 -15.64 8.28 1.73
CA LYS A 24 -16.74 7.39 2.19
C LYS A 24 -16.66 5.98 1.59
N HIS A 25 -16.21 5.84 0.35
CA HIS A 25 -16.16 4.55 -0.35
C HIS A 25 -14.99 3.64 0.08
N SER A 26 -13.94 4.20 0.66
CA SER A 26 -12.75 3.47 1.14
C SER A 26 -12.77 3.19 2.64
N LYS A 27 -13.75 3.72 3.40
CA LYS A 27 -13.83 3.54 4.87
C LYS A 27 -13.80 2.07 5.31
N ARG A 28 -14.42 1.17 4.54
CA ARG A 28 -14.44 -0.28 4.84
C ARG A 28 -13.07 -0.95 4.81
N LEU A 29 -12.10 -0.32 4.14
CA LEU A 29 -10.74 -0.82 4.01
C LEU A 29 -9.76 -0.07 4.91
N ASP A 30 -10.19 1.01 5.56
CA ASP A 30 -9.32 1.85 6.37
C ASP A 30 -8.63 1.05 7.47
N GLY A 31 -7.33 1.29 7.66
CA GLY A 31 -6.52 0.59 8.66
C GLY A 31 -6.17 -0.86 8.31
N ARG A 32 -6.75 -1.44 7.24
CA ARG A 32 -6.37 -2.79 6.82
C ARG A 32 -4.95 -2.84 6.29
N THR A 33 -4.27 -3.94 6.54
CA THR A 33 -2.90 -4.18 6.10
C THR A 33 -2.84 -5.21 4.98
N GLY A 34 -1.73 -5.22 4.27
CA GLY A 34 -1.53 -6.17 3.19
C GLY A 34 -0.14 -6.10 2.57
N ARG A 35 0.00 -6.81 1.45
CA ARG A 35 1.24 -6.89 0.68
C ARG A 35 1.00 -6.58 -0.79
N VAL A 36 1.91 -5.83 -1.40
CA VAL A 36 1.91 -5.61 -2.85
C VAL A 36 2.34 -6.89 -3.56
N VAL A 37 1.54 -7.34 -4.53
CA VAL A 37 1.80 -8.58 -5.28
C VAL A 37 2.02 -8.33 -6.77
N GLY A 38 1.84 -7.10 -7.24
CA GLY A 38 2.09 -6.75 -8.63
C GLY A 38 1.73 -5.31 -8.96
N PHE A 39 2.00 -4.93 -10.20
CA PHE A 39 1.60 -3.65 -10.76
C PHE A 39 0.27 -3.78 -11.51
N ALA A 40 -0.55 -2.73 -11.51
CA ALA A 40 -1.70 -2.66 -12.40
C ALA A 40 -1.26 -2.20 -13.80
N GLN A 41 -2.19 -2.24 -14.76
CA GLN A 41 -1.96 -1.67 -16.10
C GLN A 41 -1.71 -0.15 -16.06
N THR A 42 -2.29 0.54 -15.07
CA THR A 42 -2.08 1.98 -14.90
C THR A 42 -0.97 2.25 -13.91
N LYS A 43 -0.15 3.27 -14.22
CA LYS A 43 0.98 3.69 -13.36
C LYS A 43 0.57 4.12 -11.95
N ASN A 44 -0.70 4.40 -11.68
CA ASN A 44 -1.13 4.92 -10.38
C ASN A 44 -1.79 3.85 -9.48
N ALA A 45 -1.84 2.59 -9.93
CA ALA A 45 -2.48 1.52 -9.19
C ALA A 45 -1.56 0.31 -9.02
N LEU A 46 -1.77 -0.41 -7.92
CA LEU A 46 -1.03 -1.62 -7.56
C LEU A 46 -2.00 -2.76 -7.35
N ARG A 47 -1.54 -3.97 -7.67
CA ARG A 47 -2.22 -5.21 -7.33
C ARG A 47 -1.73 -5.64 -5.95
N VAL A 48 -2.66 -5.78 -5.02
CA VAL A 48 -2.37 -6.01 -3.60
C VAL A 48 -3.23 -7.14 -3.05
N ILE A 49 -2.74 -7.85 -2.04
CA ILE A 49 -3.53 -8.78 -1.23
C ILE A 49 -3.63 -8.19 0.17
N LEU A 50 -4.85 -8.06 0.69
CA LEU A 50 -5.07 -7.70 2.08
C LEU A 50 -4.90 -8.94 2.97
N ASP A 51 -4.48 -8.73 4.21
CA ASP A 51 -4.37 -9.82 5.17
C ASP A 51 -5.74 -10.47 5.40
N GLY A 52 -5.77 -11.80 5.43
CA GLY A 52 -6.99 -12.59 5.52
C GLY A 52 -7.79 -12.72 4.22
N HIS A 53 -7.36 -12.10 3.11
CA HIS A 53 -7.99 -12.25 1.80
C HIS A 53 -7.24 -13.26 0.93
N LYS A 54 -7.99 -14.08 0.18
CA LYS A 54 -7.42 -15.08 -0.75
C LYS A 54 -7.10 -14.52 -2.14
N HIS A 55 -7.73 -13.40 -2.50
CA HIS A 55 -7.66 -12.86 -3.87
C HIS A 55 -7.03 -11.46 -3.89
N PRO A 56 -6.15 -11.19 -4.87
CA PRO A 56 -5.65 -9.85 -5.10
C PRO A 56 -6.74 -8.89 -5.57
N GLN A 57 -6.57 -7.62 -5.21
CA GLN A 57 -7.38 -6.50 -5.68
C GLN A 57 -6.49 -5.37 -6.17
N THR A 58 -7.03 -4.50 -7.02
CA THR A 58 -6.32 -3.32 -7.53
C THR A 58 -6.69 -2.10 -6.70
N LEU A 59 -5.71 -1.44 -6.09
CA LEU A 59 -5.91 -0.20 -5.33
C LEU A 59 -5.03 0.92 -5.88
N HIS A 60 -5.54 2.15 -5.80
CA HIS A 60 -4.78 3.34 -6.14
C HIS A 60 -3.68 3.59 -5.09
N ARG A 61 -2.50 4.01 -5.53
CA ARG A 61 -1.33 4.22 -4.65
C ARG A 61 -1.60 5.21 -3.53
N SER A 62 -2.43 6.22 -3.76
CA SER A 62 -2.79 7.21 -2.73
C SER A 62 -3.55 6.62 -1.53
N TYR A 63 -4.10 5.40 -1.66
CA TYR A 63 -4.76 4.70 -0.55
C TYR A 63 -3.79 3.84 0.25
N LEU A 64 -2.52 3.77 -0.13
CA LEU A 64 -1.55 2.84 0.44
C LEU A 64 -0.45 3.63 1.14
N GLU A 65 -0.27 3.35 2.42
CA GLU A 65 0.84 3.85 3.21
C GLU A 65 1.85 2.72 3.42
N PRO A 66 3.12 2.86 3.00
CA PRO A 66 4.14 1.87 3.27
C PRO A 66 4.30 1.64 4.77
N LEU A 67 4.40 0.38 5.17
CA LEU A 67 4.81 0.02 6.53
C LEU A 67 6.31 -0.26 6.49
N VAL A 68 7.09 0.54 7.21
CA VAL A 68 8.51 0.29 7.42
C VAL A 68 8.61 -1.00 8.24
N GLU A 69 9.02 -2.12 7.63
CA GLU A 69 9.57 -3.22 8.41
C GLU A 69 10.98 -2.79 8.81
N THR A 70 11.10 -2.22 10.02
CA THR A 70 12.41 -2.02 10.63
C THR A 70 13.01 -3.41 10.81
N ALA A 71 13.88 -3.82 9.89
CA ALA A 71 14.66 -5.03 10.05
C ALA A 71 15.41 -4.91 11.38
N SER A 72 15.02 -5.73 12.36
CA SER A 72 15.68 -5.87 13.65
C SER A 72 16.88 -6.79 13.51
#